data_AF-A0A5C8IBQ8-F1
#
_entry.id   AF-A0A5C8IBQ8-F1
#
_cell.length_a   1.000
_cell.length_b   1.000
_cell.length_c   1.000
_cell.angle_alpha   90.00
_cell.angle_beta   90.00
_cell.angle_gamma   90.00
#
_symmetry.space_group_name_H-M   'P 1'
#
loop_
_entity.id
_entity.type
_entity.pdbx_description
1 polymer ?
#
loop_
_entity_poly.entity_id
_entity_poly.type
_entity_poly.pdbx_seq_one_letter_code
_entity_poly.pdbx_strand_id
1 'polypeptide(L)'
;MPGPCLLCGAGDGVRAADGWRCAVCGWRAGDVPDPDLPRPRVEVVYYIRYADRVKIGTSSRPRQRLATLWHDALLAFEPGGRAVEQERHRQFAALRLGGEWFRADDALLDHAASIAAGEDPWRAYARWVAAALSP
;
A
#
# COMPACT_ATOMS: atom_id res chain seq x y z
N MET A 1 -0.24 10.60 -21.22
CA MET A 1 -1.47 11.29 -20.75
C MET A 1 -1.25 12.80 -20.86
N PRO A 2 -2.28 13.65 -21.05
CA PRO A 2 -2.10 15.11 -21.19
C PRO A 2 -1.59 15.84 -19.93
N GLY A 3 -1.46 15.16 -18.79
CA GLY A 3 -0.88 15.70 -17.55
C GLY A 3 -0.68 14.60 -16.51
N PRO A 4 -0.14 14.93 -15.33
CA PRO A 4 -0.02 13.98 -14.23
C PRO A 4 -1.40 13.54 -13.74
N CYS A 5 -1.51 12.28 -13.34
CA CYS A 5 -2.73 11.73 -12.77
C CYS A 5 -3.14 12.49 -11.50
N LEU A 6 -4.37 13.00 -11.44
CA LEU A 6 -4.88 13.74 -10.27
C LEU A 6 -5.00 12.88 -9.00
N LEU A 7 -4.99 11.55 -9.12
CA LEU A 7 -5.05 10.64 -7.98
C LEU A 7 -3.67 10.26 -7.44
N CYS A 8 -2.76 9.81 -8.31
CA CYS A 8 -1.47 9.26 -7.87
C CYS A 8 -0.24 10.07 -8.31
N GLY A 9 -0.41 11.11 -9.14
CA GLY A 9 0.67 11.99 -9.63
C GLY A 9 1.51 11.42 -10.79
N ALA A 10 1.25 10.19 -11.25
CA ALA A 10 2.04 9.57 -12.33
C ALA A 10 1.78 10.24 -13.69
N GLY A 11 2.83 10.39 -14.52
CA GLY A 11 2.73 11.00 -15.86
C GLY A 11 2.36 10.01 -16.98
N ASP A 12 2.62 8.73 -16.77
CA ASP A 12 2.38 7.69 -17.76
C ASP A 12 0.90 7.33 -17.88
N GLY A 13 0.44 7.07 -19.10
CA GLY A 13 -0.93 6.67 -19.34
C GLY A 13 -1.07 5.74 -20.53
N VAL A 14 -2.19 5.03 -20.56
CA VAL A 14 -2.59 4.10 -21.62
C VAL A 14 -3.88 4.63 -22.27
N ARG A 15 -4.01 4.52 -23.59
CA ARG A 15 -5.26 4.86 -24.29
C ARG A 15 -6.28 3.73 -24.13
N ALA A 16 -7.48 4.07 -23.69
CA ALA A 16 -8.64 3.20 -23.59
C ALA A 16 -9.82 3.77 -24.42
N ALA A 17 -10.91 3.00 -24.52
CA ALA A 17 -12.11 3.41 -25.27
C ALA A 17 -12.77 4.69 -24.72
N ASP A 18 -12.66 4.92 -23.41
CA ASP A 18 -13.26 6.04 -22.67
C ASP A 18 -12.29 7.22 -22.43
N GLY A 19 -11.07 7.15 -22.99
CA GLY A 19 -10.06 8.21 -22.91
C GLY A 19 -8.70 7.71 -22.45
N TRP A 20 -7.90 8.61 -21.88
CA TRP A 20 -6.63 8.24 -21.25
C TRP A 20 -6.87 7.68 -19.85
N ARG A 21 -6.19 6.59 -19.50
CA ARG A 21 -6.13 6.06 -18.13
C ARG A 21 -4.72 6.07 -17.61
N CYS A 22 -4.54 6.32 -16.31
CA CYS A 22 -3.25 6.27 -15.64
C CYS A 22 -2.68 4.85 -15.73
N ALA A 23 -1.44 4.72 -16.20
CA ALA A 23 -0.78 3.42 -16.31
C ALA A 23 -0.45 2.80 -14.93
N VAL A 24 -0.48 3.61 -13.87
CA VAL A 24 -0.21 3.17 -12.50
C VAL A 24 -1.49 2.78 -11.77
N CYS A 25 -2.45 3.72 -11.63
CA CYS A 25 -3.63 3.51 -10.81
C CYS A 25 -4.91 3.21 -11.60
N GLY A 26 -4.89 3.28 -12.94
CA GLY A 26 -6.06 3.06 -13.79
C GLY A 26 -7.08 4.22 -13.83
N TRP A 27 -6.85 5.29 -13.05
CA TRP A 27 -7.72 6.47 -13.00
C TRP A 27 -7.87 7.13 -14.37
N ARG A 28 -9.10 7.48 -14.73
CA ARG A 28 -9.39 8.14 -16.01
C ARG A 28 -8.96 9.61 -15.95
N ALA A 29 -8.17 10.01 -16.94
CA ALA A 29 -7.63 11.36 -17.01
C ALA A 29 -8.76 12.37 -17.21
N GLY A 30 -8.80 13.40 -16.36
CA GLY A 30 -9.84 14.42 -16.36
C GLY A 30 -10.95 14.19 -15.33
N ASP A 31 -11.09 12.97 -14.80
CA ASP A 31 -12.01 12.73 -13.68
C ASP A 31 -11.44 13.35 -12.40
N VAL A 32 -12.31 14.02 -11.65
CA VAL A 32 -11.99 14.65 -10.36
C VAL A 32 -12.77 13.91 -9.28
N PRO A 33 -12.10 13.36 -8.24
CA PRO A 33 -12.83 12.82 -7.09
C PRO A 33 -13.72 13.91 -6.49
N ASP A 34 -15.00 13.59 -6.27
CA ASP A 34 -15.95 14.51 -5.64
C ASP A 34 -15.39 14.98 -4.28
N PRO A 35 -15.11 16.28 -4.10
CA PRO A 35 -14.51 16.80 -2.88
C PRO A 35 -15.47 16.75 -1.68
N ASP A 36 -16.78 16.66 -1.91
CA ASP A 36 -17.79 16.63 -0.86
C ASP A 36 -18.05 15.21 -0.34
N LEU A 37 -17.58 14.18 -1.06
CA LEU A 37 -17.67 12.79 -0.61
C LEU A 37 -16.45 12.39 0.24
N PRO A 38 -16.66 11.60 1.32
CA PRO A 38 -15.55 11.07 2.09
C PRO A 38 -14.69 10.16 1.22
N ARG A 39 -13.37 10.39 1.21
CA ARG A 39 -12.45 9.49 0.50
C ARG A 39 -12.57 8.07 1.05
N PRO A 40 -12.55 7.05 0.19
CA PRO A 40 -12.61 5.66 0.62
C PRO A 40 -11.40 5.34 1.51
N ARG A 41 -11.68 4.59 2.58
CA ARG A 41 -10.65 4.11 3.50
C ARG A 41 -10.19 2.74 3.06
N VAL A 42 -9.09 2.71 2.32
CA VAL A 42 -8.39 1.46 2.02
C VAL A 42 -7.49 1.12 3.21
N GLU A 43 -7.86 0.09 3.96
CA GLU A 43 -7.04 -0.46 5.04
C GLU A 43 -5.93 -1.35 4.49
N VAL A 44 -4.73 -1.17 5.04
CA VAL A 44 -3.57 -1.98 4.69
C VAL A 44 -2.85 -2.48 5.93
N VAL A 45 -2.28 -3.67 5.84
CA VAL A 45 -1.18 -4.12 6.68
C VAL A 45 0.12 -3.73 6.00
N TYR A 46 1.00 -3.06 6.72
CA TYR A 46 2.29 -2.61 6.23
C TYR A 46 3.43 -3.41 6.86
N TYR A 47 4.47 -3.59 6.07
CA TYR A 47 5.71 -4.23 6.46
C TYR A 47 6.82 -3.20 6.31
N ILE A 48 7.36 -2.68 7.42
CA ILE A 48 8.52 -1.78 7.37
C ILE A 48 9.74 -2.41 8.01
N ARG A 49 10.89 -2.26 7.36
CA ARG A 49 12.17 -2.72 7.87
C ARG A 49 12.86 -1.60 8.62
N TYR A 50 13.50 -1.96 9.73
CA TYR A 50 14.46 -1.12 10.42
C TYR A 50 15.59 -2.02 10.91
N ALA A 51 16.81 -1.82 10.40
CA ALA A 51 17.96 -2.68 10.65
C ALA A 51 17.65 -4.18 10.40
N ASP A 52 17.72 -5.00 11.45
CA ASP A 52 17.54 -6.45 11.47
C ASP A 52 16.13 -6.89 11.89
N ARG A 53 15.19 -5.95 11.95
CA ARG A 53 13.79 -6.20 12.33
C ARG A 53 12.81 -5.66 11.31
N VAL A 54 11.65 -6.31 11.24
CA VAL A 54 10.49 -5.88 10.48
C VAL A 54 9.33 -5.62 11.43
N LYS A 55 8.66 -4.50 11.24
CA LYS A 55 7.39 -4.20 11.88
C LYS A 55 6.24 -4.58 10.97
N ILE A 56 5.28 -5.32 11.52
CA ILE A 56 4.01 -5.61 10.87
C ILE A 56 2.92 -4.84 11.63
N GLY A 57 2.30 -3.86 10.99
CA GLY A 57 1.21 -3.08 11.58
C GLY A 57 0.12 -2.76 10.57
N THR A 58 -1.03 -2.26 11.01
CA THR A 58 -2.13 -1.86 10.12
C THR A 58 -2.43 -0.36 10.15
N SER A 59 -3.00 0.18 9.06
CA SER A 59 -3.50 1.55 9.00
C SER A 59 -4.56 1.74 7.92
N SER A 60 -5.57 2.57 8.21
CA SER A 60 -6.47 3.15 7.20
C SER A 60 -5.94 4.45 6.59
N ARG A 61 -4.81 4.97 7.08
CA ARG A 61 -4.14 6.19 6.60
C ARG A 61 -2.62 5.98 6.53
N PRO A 62 -2.14 5.07 5.67
CA PRO A 62 -0.75 4.64 5.66
C PRO A 62 0.24 5.80 5.44
N ARG A 63 -0.10 6.82 4.63
CA ARG A 63 0.79 7.98 4.44
C ARG A 63 1.06 8.75 5.74
N GLN A 64 0.00 9.05 6.49
CA GLN A 64 0.13 9.75 7.77
C GLN A 64 0.85 8.89 8.81
N ARG A 65 0.56 7.58 8.84
CA ARG A 65 1.18 6.66 9.78
C ARG A 65 2.67 6.47 9.51
N LEU A 66 3.06 6.24 8.26
CA LEU A 66 4.46 5.97 7.91
C LEU A 66 5.34 7.23 7.99
N ALA A 67 4.76 8.42 7.83
CA ALA A 67 5.48 9.68 8.04
C ALA A 67 5.98 9.87 9.49
N THR A 68 5.37 9.19 10.47
CA THR A 68 5.77 9.27 11.88
C THR A 68 6.58 8.09 12.37
N LEU A 69 6.79 7.07 11.53
CA LEU A 69 7.54 5.87 11.88
C LEU A 69 8.92 5.92 11.24
N TRP A 70 9.97 5.81 12.05
CA TRP A 70 11.31 5.59 11.52
C TRP A 70 11.42 4.20 10.91
N HIS A 71 11.90 4.14 9.66
CA HIS A 71 12.16 2.92 8.91
C HIS A 71 13.19 3.16 7.82
N ASP A 72 13.88 2.10 7.44
CA ASP A 72 14.85 2.12 6.33
C ASP A 72 14.16 1.81 5.00
N ALA A 73 13.16 0.92 5.03
CA ALA A 73 12.43 0.51 3.84
C ALA A 73 10.97 0.15 4.16
N LEU A 74 10.08 0.52 3.23
CA LEU A 74 8.72 -0.01 3.15
C LEU A 74 8.76 -1.24 2.23
N LEU A 75 8.55 -2.42 2.79
CA LEU A 75 8.69 -3.69 2.07
C LEU A 75 7.42 -4.02 1.28
N ALA A 76 6.24 -3.86 1.89
CA ALA A 76 4.97 -4.24 1.27
C ALA A 76 3.77 -3.55 1.93
N PHE A 77 2.69 -3.46 1.15
CA PHE A 77 1.33 -3.33 1.66
C PHE A 77 0.52 -4.57 1.30
N GLU A 78 -0.22 -5.08 2.26
CA GLU A 78 -1.22 -6.12 2.07
C GLU A 78 -2.62 -5.53 2.34
N PRO A 79 -3.61 -5.72 1.46
CA PRO A 79 -4.98 -5.29 1.72
C PRO A 79 -5.53 -5.93 3.00
N GLY A 80 -6.06 -5.12 3.91
CA GLY A 80 -6.69 -5.61 5.13
C GLY A 80 -6.41 -4.77 6.36
N GLY A 81 -7.28 -4.95 7.35
CA GLY A 81 -7.21 -4.28 8.64
C GLY A 81 -6.64 -5.18 9.74
N ARG A 82 -7.14 -4.95 10.95
CA ARG A 82 -6.70 -5.60 12.20
C ARG A 82 -6.74 -7.14 12.16
N ALA A 83 -7.67 -7.74 11.43
CA ALA A 83 -7.76 -9.20 11.32
C ALA A 83 -6.57 -9.81 10.58
N VAL A 84 -6.20 -9.22 9.42
CA VAL A 84 -5.04 -9.66 8.63
C VAL A 84 -3.75 -9.43 9.42
N GLU A 85 -3.63 -8.29 10.09
CA GLU A 85 -2.47 -8.00 10.96
C GLU A 85 -2.30 -9.07 12.05
N GLN A 86 -3.38 -9.42 12.77
CA GLN A 86 -3.32 -10.47 13.79
C GLN A 86 -2.93 -11.81 13.21
N GLU A 87 -3.43 -12.14 12.02
CA GLU A 87 -3.06 -13.37 11.33
C GLU A 87 -1.56 -13.41 11.03
N ARG A 88 -1.00 -12.32 10.51
CA ARG A 88 0.44 -12.20 10.26
C ARG A 88 1.26 -12.26 11.56
N HIS A 89 0.75 -11.68 12.65
CA HIS A 89 1.41 -11.81 13.96
C HIS A 89 1.42 -13.24 14.48
N ARG A 90 0.37 -14.04 14.21
CA ARG A 90 0.32 -15.47 14.56
C ARG A 90 1.25 -16.27 13.65
N GLN A 91 1.20 -16.04 12.34
CA GLN A 91 2.04 -16.68 11.34
C GLN A 91 3.53 -16.55 11.66
N PHE A 92 3.97 -15.34 12.06
CA PHE A 92 5.38 -15.06 12.37
C PHE A 92 5.68 -15.02 13.88
N ALA A 93 4.85 -15.65 14.72
CA ALA A 93 5.00 -15.59 16.18
C ALA A 93 6.39 -16.07 16.66
N ALA A 94 6.98 -17.08 16.00
CA ALA A 94 8.30 -17.59 16.30
C ALA A 94 9.44 -16.58 16.07
N LEU A 95 9.20 -15.53 15.26
CA LEU A 95 10.16 -14.47 14.96
C LEU A 95 9.97 -13.22 15.83
N ARG A 96 8.98 -13.21 16.72
CA ARG A 96 8.54 -12.01 17.42
C ARG A 96 9.59 -11.56 18.45
N LEU A 97 10.02 -10.30 18.34
CA LEU A 97 10.98 -9.67 19.25
C LEU A 97 10.29 -8.88 20.37
N GLY A 98 8.98 -8.62 20.22
CA GLY A 98 8.16 -7.86 21.17
C GLY A 98 7.30 -6.82 20.47
N GLY A 99 6.10 -6.58 20.99
CA GLY A 99 5.14 -5.67 20.36
C GLY A 99 4.81 -6.11 18.93
N GLU A 100 4.96 -5.19 17.97
CA GLU A 100 4.73 -5.41 16.53
C GLU A 100 6.03 -5.67 15.74
N TRP A 101 7.15 -5.93 16.42
CA TRP A 101 8.46 -6.16 15.81
C TRP A 101 8.82 -7.64 15.74
N PHE A 102 9.38 -8.03 14.60
CA PHE A 102 9.78 -9.39 14.25
C PHE A 102 11.20 -9.36 13.70
N ARG A 103 11.95 -10.45 13.87
CA ARG A 103 13.26 -10.62 13.24
C ARG A 103 13.11 -10.60 11.72
N ALA A 104 14.00 -9.91 11.02
CA ALA A 104 14.06 -9.89 9.56
C ALA A 104 14.63 -11.21 9.01
N ASP A 105 13.94 -12.31 9.30
CA ASP A 105 14.24 -13.64 8.80
C ASP A 105 13.79 -13.80 7.34
N ASP A 106 14.47 -14.69 6.60
CA ASP A 106 14.19 -14.97 5.20
C ASP A 106 12.71 -15.31 4.98
N ALA A 107 12.09 -16.11 5.84
CA ALA A 107 10.67 -16.48 5.69
C ALA A 107 9.72 -15.26 5.72
N LEU A 108 10.05 -14.23 6.51
CA LEU A 108 9.25 -13.01 6.61
C LEU A 108 9.54 -12.06 5.45
N LEU A 109 10.81 -11.95 5.04
CA LEU A 109 11.23 -11.13 3.91
C LEU A 109 10.67 -11.67 2.59
N ASP A 110 10.70 -12.99 2.39
CA ASP A 110 10.15 -13.66 1.22
C ASP A 110 8.63 -13.49 1.15
N HIS A 111 7.94 -13.57 2.29
CA HIS A 111 6.50 -13.31 2.37
C HIS A 111 6.17 -11.87 1.96
N ALA A 112 6.91 -10.89 2.48
CA ALA A 112 6.71 -9.49 2.11
C ALA A 112 7.02 -9.24 0.62
N ALA A 113 8.08 -9.85 0.08
CA ALA A 113 8.44 -9.76 -1.33
C ALA A 113 7.37 -10.39 -2.24
N SER A 114 6.78 -11.52 -1.82
CA SER A 114 5.67 -12.17 -2.51
C SER A 114 4.44 -11.27 -2.58
N ILE A 115 4.09 -10.59 -1.48
CA ILE A 115 3.01 -9.60 -1.46
C ILE A 115 3.32 -8.43 -2.39
N ALA A 116 4.54 -7.90 -2.33
CA ALA A 116 4.94 -6.77 -3.16
C ALA A 116 4.91 -7.14 -4.65
N ALA A 117 5.15 -8.40 -5.01
CA ALA A 117 5.17 -8.90 -6.38
C ALA A 117 6.09 -8.07 -7.31
N GLY A 118 7.19 -7.53 -6.76
CA GLY A 118 8.12 -6.65 -7.48
C GLY A 118 7.61 -5.22 -7.72
N GLU A 119 6.47 -4.85 -7.12
CA GLU A 119 5.87 -3.53 -7.28
C GLU A 119 6.12 -2.61 -6.08
N ASP A 120 6.27 -1.30 -6.36
CA ASP A 120 6.22 -0.26 -5.34
C ASP A 120 4.88 -0.26 -4.56
N PRO A 121 4.89 -0.39 -3.23
CA PRO A 121 3.66 -0.47 -2.43
C PRO A 121 2.70 0.71 -2.61
N TRP A 122 3.21 1.92 -2.89
CA TRP A 122 2.35 3.08 -3.12
C TRP A 122 1.60 3.02 -4.44
N ARG A 123 2.17 2.37 -5.47
CA ARG A 123 1.47 2.12 -6.74
C ARG A 123 0.31 1.13 -6.55
N ALA A 124 0.53 0.05 -5.81
CA ALA A 124 -0.53 -0.90 -5.45
C ALA A 124 -1.64 -0.20 -4.64
N TYR A 125 -1.28 0.56 -3.62
CA TYR A 125 -2.23 1.35 -2.83
C TYR A 125 -3.02 2.33 -3.70
N ALA A 126 -2.38 3.03 -4.63
CA ALA A 126 -3.05 3.95 -5.54
C ALA A 126 -4.09 3.26 -6.42
N ARG A 127 -3.85 2.02 -6.88
CA ARG A 127 -4.88 1.24 -7.60
C ARG A 127 -6.07 0.90 -6.72
N TRP A 128 -5.85 0.46 -5.48
CA TRP A 128 -6.96 0.14 -4.58
C TRP A 128 -7.80 1.38 -4.26
N VAL A 129 -7.18 2.54 -4.07
CA VAL A 129 -7.90 3.81 -3.89
C VAL A 129 -8.67 4.19 -5.15
N ALA A 130 -8.08 4.03 -6.35
CA ALA A 130 -8.77 4.31 -7.61
C ALA A 130 -9.99 3.40 -7.80
N ALA A 131 -9.84 2.11 -7.51
CA ALA A 131 -10.92 1.13 -7.59
C ALA A 131 -12.05 1.48 -6.61
N ALA A 132 -11.74 1.92 -5.39
CA ALA A 132 -12.75 2.29 -4.40
C ALA A 132 -13.43 3.65 -4.66
N LEU A 133 -12.86 4.49 -5.53
CA LEU A 133 -13.45 5.75 -5.99
C LEU A 133 -14.24 5.60 -7.30
N SER A 134 -14.03 4.51 -8.03
CA SER A 134 -14.76 4.24 -9.26
C SER A 134 -16.15 3.71 -8.90
N PRO A 135 -17.24 4.25 -9.48
CA PRO A 135 -18.61 3.81 -9.20
C PRO A 135 -18.89 2.38 -9.66
#